data_AF-A0A354M741-F1
#
_entry.id   AF-A0A354M741-F1
#
_cell.length_a   1.000
_cell.length_b   1.000
_cell.length_c   1.000
_cell.angle_alpha   90.00
_cell.angle_beta   90.00
_cell.angle_gamma   90.00
#
_symmetry.space_group_name_H-M   'P 1'
#
loop_
_entity.id
_entity.type
_entity.pdbx_description
1 polymer ?
#
loop_
_entity_poly.entity_id
_entity_poly.type
_entity_poly.pdbx_seq_one_letter_code
_entity_poly.pdbx_strand_id
1 'polypeptide(L)'
;MRGIEIPAGAKDKKNSGGFYVANSAVFTTDNPTRDWDMFTAFLGAQLSQAMPKLEITKCFEDVTSGRKTYVFAKSDRMKIILDDQEEYIAVFLVADDSMETLVFNTALNTLKKILIFGYKGSVFRRINYRRLSEVKYERL
;
A
#
# COMPACT_ATOMS: atom_id res chain seq x y z
N MET A 1 -21.94 4.29 5.76
CA MET A 1 -20.68 4.54 6.48
C MET A 1 -19.67 5.03 5.44
N ARG A 2 -19.05 6.21 5.61
CA ARG A 2 -18.08 6.75 4.63
C ARG A 2 -16.72 6.10 4.88
N GLY A 3 -16.55 4.92 4.26
CA GLY A 3 -15.37 4.08 4.31
C GLY A 3 -14.16 4.76 3.68
N ILE A 4 -13.00 4.28 4.12
CA ILE A 4 -11.65 4.48 3.59
C ILE A 4 -11.68 4.88 2.10
N GLU A 5 -11.08 6.03 1.71
CA GLU A 5 -10.79 6.23 0.28
C GLU A 5 -9.75 5.18 -0.13
N ILE A 6 -10.28 4.09 -0.68
CA ILE A 6 -9.56 3.12 -1.52
C ILE A 6 -9.22 3.87 -2.83
N PRO A 7 -8.14 3.55 -3.56
CA PRO A 7 -7.83 4.23 -4.82
C PRO A 7 -9.05 4.25 -5.71
N ALA A 8 -9.23 5.36 -6.42
CA ALA A 8 -10.42 5.55 -7.21
C ALA A 8 -10.61 4.39 -8.21
N GLY A 9 -11.74 3.68 -8.10
CA GLY A 9 -12.05 2.48 -8.88
C GLY A 9 -12.00 1.17 -8.09
N ALA A 10 -11.46 1.16 -6.88
CA ALA A 10 -11.65 0.06 -5.94
C ALA A 10 -13.01 0.24 -5.25
N LYS A 11 -14.00 -0.59 -5.60
CA LYS A 11 -15.21 -0.76 -4.77
C LYS A 11 -14.78 -1.07 -3.34
N ASP A 12 -15.62 -0.76 -2.35
CA ASP A 12 -15.54 -1.27 -0.97
C ASP A 12 -15.52 -2.81 -1.00
N LYS A 13 -14.37 -3.39 -1.35
CA LYS A 13 -14.14 -4.82 -1.32
C LYS A 13 -13.90 -5.18 0.11
N LYS A 14 -14.56 -6.25 0.55
CA LYS A 14 -14.44 -6.84 1.90
C LYS A 14 -12.96 -7.02 2.31
N ASN A 15 -12.10 -7.29 1.32
CA ASN A 15 -10.67 -7.50 1.49
C ASN A 15 -9.86 -6.38 0.82
N SER A 16 -10.00 -5.16 1.34
CA SER A 16 -9.18 -4.00 0.96
C SER A 16 -8.67 -3.27 2.21
N GLY A 17 -7.45 -2.76 2.12
CA GLY A 17 -6.78 -2.08 3.23
C GLY A 17 -5.46 -1.48 2.78
N GLY A 18 -4.96 -0.50 3.50
CA GLY A 18 -3.72 0.17 3.12
C GLY A 18 -3.16 1.06 4.21
N PHE A 19 -2.00 1.61 3.91
CA PHE A 19 -1.25 2.52 4.75
C PHE A 19 -0.78 3.72 3.93
N TYR A 20 -0.46 4.81 4.62
CA TYR A 20 -0.04 6.07 4.04
C TYR A 20 1.34 6.39 4.57
N VAL A 21 2.32 6.57 3.69
CA VAL A 21 3.69 6.95 4.04
C VAL A 21 3.83 8.44 3.78
N ALA A 22 4.28 9.22 4.77
CA ALA A 22 4.47 10.66 4.56
C ALA A 22 5.49 10.92 3.45
N ASN A 23 5.17 11.84 2.53
CA ASN A 23 6.05 12.17 1.41
C ASN A 23 7.42 12.67 1.86
N SER A 24 7.46 13.46 2.93
CA SER A 24 8.70 13.98 3.52
C SER A 24 9.66 12.88 4.03
N ALA A 25 9.17 11.65 4.24
CA ALA A 25 10.00 10.51 4.61
C ALA A 25 10.54 9.74 3.40
N VAL A 26 9.95 9.93 2.22
CA VAL A 26 10.35 9.26 0.97
C VAL A 26 11.20 10.20 0.11
N PHE A 27 10.66 11.38 -0.18
CA PHE A 27 11.31 12.44 -0.94
C PHE A 27 12.14 13.30 0.02
N THR A 28 13.40 12.91 0.18
CA THR A 28 14.34 13.51 1.13
C THR A 28 15.46 14.29 0.44
N THR A 29 15.55 14.16 -0.89
CA THR A 29 16.56 14.80 -1.72
C THR A 29 15.92 15.75 -2.74
N ASP A 30 16.76 16.47 -3.47
CA ASP A 30 16.37 17.28 -4.63
C ASP A 30 16.10 16.43 -5.89
N ASN A 31 16.25 15.10 -5.81
CA ASN A 31 16.01 14.17 -6.90
C ASN A 31 14.83 13.24 -6.59
N PRO A 32 13.57 13.69 -6.82
CA PRO A 32 12.38 12.93 -6.47
C PRO A 32 12.27 11.60 -7.23
N THR A 33 12.79 11.51 -8.46
CA THR A 33 12.82 10.27 -9.24
C THR A 33 13.68 9.21 -8.56
N ARG A 34 14.88 9.59 -8.09
CA ARG A 34 15.77 8.69 -7.37
C ARG A 34 15.14 8.21 -6.06
N ASP A 35 14.51 9.11 -5.33
CA ASP A 35 13.86 8.80 -4.05
C ASP A 35 12.68 7.82 -4.24
N TRP A 36 11.90 8.02 -5.30
CA TRP A 36 10.86 7.07 -5.70
C TRP A 36 11.43 5.70 -6.09
N ASP A 37 12.52 5.66 -6.85
CA ASP A 37 13.20 4.41 -7.22
C ASP A 37 13.74 3.68 -5.98
N MET A 38 14.28 4.42 -5.00
CA MET A 38 14.74 3.85 -3.73
C MET A 38 13.57 3.29 -2.90
N PHE A 39 12.46 4.04 -2.79
CA PHE A 39 11.24 3.58 -2.11
C PHE A 39 10.71 2.29 -2.75
N THR A 40 10.56 2.27 -4.07
CA THR A 40 10.04 1.10 -4.79
C THR A 40 11.02 -0.06 -4.80
N ALA A 41 12.34 0.16 -4.84
CA ALA A 41 13.33 -0.91 -4.71
C ALA A 41 13.29 -1.54 -3.31
N PHE A 42 13.22 -0.73 -2.25
CA PHE A 42 13.03 -1.20 -0.88
C PHE A 42 11.77 -2.04 -0.75
N LEU A 43 10.62 -1.48 -1.17
CA LEU A 43 9.34 -2.16 -1.06
C LEU A 43 9.34 -3.47 -1.86
N GLY A 44 9.87 -3.46 -3.08
CA GLY A 44 9.99 -4.64 -3.93
C GLY A 44 10.79 -5.75 -3.26
N ALA A 45 11.97 -5.44 -2.74
CA ALA A 45 12.82 -6.42 -2.06
C ALA A 45 12.15 -7.04 -0.83
N GLN A 46 11.48 -6.22 -0.01
CA GLN A 46 10.78 -6.70 1.19
C GLN A 46 9.55 -7.55 0.84
N LEU A 47 8.77 -7.14 -0.17
CA LEU A 47 7.60 -7.90 -0.63
C LEU A 47 8.00 -9.25 -1.21
N SER A 48 9.04 -9.32 -2.03
CA SER A 48 9.52 -10.58 -2.61
C SER A 48 9.98 -11.58 -1.55
N GLN A 49 10.52 -11.11 -0.43
CA GLN A 49 10.91 -11.97 0.69
C GLN A 49 9.72 -12.41 1.54
N ALA A 50 8.83 -11.48 1.90
CA ALA A 50 7.77 -11.74 2.87
C ALA A 50 6.49 -12.32 2.25
N MET A 51 6.26 -12.07 0.96
CA MET A 51 5.09 -12.50 0.20
C MET A 51 5.52 -12.97 -1.20
N PRO A 52 6.24 -14.10 -1.32
CA PRO A 52 6.91 -14.52 -2.56
C PRO A 52 5.96 -14.82 -3.74
N LYS A 53 4.65 -14.99 -3.48
CA LYS A 53 3.64 -15.16 -4.53
C LYS A 53 3.22 -13.84 -5.17
N LEU A 54 3.59 -12.69 -4.60
CA LEU A 54 3.39 -11.37 -5.21
C LEU A 54 4.57 -11.08 -6.13
N GLU A 55 4.31 -11.11 -7.43
CA GLU A 55 5.28 -10.72 -8.45
C GLU A 55 5.33 -9.20 -8.58
N ILE A 56 6.53 -8.63 -8.67
CA ILE A 56 6.73 -7.19 -8.87
C ILE A 56 6.51 -6.87 -10.36
N THR A 57 5.43 -6.14 -10.68
CA THR A 57 4.99 -5.89 -12.06
C THR A 57 5.15 -4.45 -12.53
N LYS A 58 5.01 -3.47 -11.61
CA LYS A 58 5.18 -2.03 -11.91
C LYS A 58 4.42 -1.56 -13.15
N CYS A 59 3.12 -1.84 -13.23
CA CYS A 59 2.30 -1.53 -14.41
C CYS A 59 1.05 -0.72 -14.07
N PHE A 60 0.54 0.04 -15.05
CA PHE A 60 -0.77 0.67 -14.92
C PHE A 60 -1.86 -0.28 -15.41
N GLU A 61 -2.90 -0.47 -14.60
CA GLU A 61 -4.10 -1.22 -14.98
C GLU A 61 -5.31 -0.28 -15.04
N ASP A 62 -6.16 -0.46 -16.05
CA ASP A 62 -7.42 0.29 -16.16
C ASP A 62 -8.42 -0.21 -15.11
N VAL A 63 -9.07 0.72 -14.43
CA VAL A 63 -10.19 0.44 -13.53
C VAL A 63 -11.50 0.89 -14.16
N THR A 64 -12.60 0.23 -13.77
CA THR A 64 -13.95 0.38 -14.36
C THR A 64 -14.47 1.83 -14.36
N SER A 65 -13.89 2.72 -13.55
CA SER A 65 -14.20 4.15 -13.52
C SER A 65 -13.45 4.99 -14.57
N GLY A 66 -12.75 4.38 -15.53
CA GLY A 66 -11.94 5.07 -16.54
C GLY A 66 -10.66 5.70 -16.00
N ARG A 67 -10.27 5.34 -14.77
CA ARG A 67 -8.98 5.76 -14.17
C ARG A 67 -7.96 4.65 -14.39
N LYS A 68 -6.68 5.00 -14.24
CA LYS A 68 -5.57 4.03 -14.20
C LYS A 68 -5.04 3.93 -12.79
N THR A 69 -4.75 2.71 -12.34
CA THR A 69 -4.13 2.45 -11.05
C THR A 69 -2.74 1.88 -11.26
N TYR A 70 -1.77 2.33 -10.46
CA TYR A 70 -0.41 1.83 -10.54
C TYR A 70 -0.27 0.56 -9.68
N VAL A 71 -0.30 -0.60 -10.33
CA VAL A 71 -0.14 -1.91 -9.72
C VAL A 71 1.35 -2.22 -9.60
N PHE A 72 1.86 -2.08 -8.38
CA PHE A 72 3.26 -2.30 -8.07
C PHE A 72 3.61 -3.78 -8.04
N ALA A 73 2.77 -4.59 -7.40
CA ALA A 73 2.95 -6.04 -7.32
C ALA A 73 1.61 -6.76 -7.39
N LYS A 74 1.58 -7.98 -7.92
CA LYS A 74 0.35 -8.78 -7.99
C LYS A 74 0.58 -10.29 -7.94
N SER A 75 -0.49 -10.99 -7.58
CA SER A 75 -0.65 -12.44 -7.65
C SER A 75 -2.05 -12.73 -8.21
N ASP A 76 -2.39 -14.01 -8.35
CA ASP A 76 -3.73 -14.44 -8.79
C ASP A 76 -4.87 -13.84 -7.95
N ARG A 77 -4.62 -13.57 -6.66
CA ARG A 77 -5.68 -13.20 -5.70
C ARG A 77 -5.43 -11.89 -4.94
N MET A 78 -4.27 -11.25 -5.11
CA MET A 78 -3.89 -10.02 -4.39
C MET A 78 -3.11 -9.05 -5.27
N LYS A 79 -3.26 -7.75 -5.00
CA LYS A 79 -2.53 -6.66 -5.65
C LYS A 79 -2.04 -5.65 -4.62
N ILE A 80 -0.83 -5.15 -4.81
CA ILE A 80 -0.31 -3.96 -4.16
C ILE A 80 -0.41 -2.79 -5.14
N ILE A 81 -1.09 -1.74 -4.72
CA ILE A 81 -1.29 -0.51 -5.49
C ILE A 81 -0.55 0.61 -4.78
N LEU A 82 0.19 1.42 -5.55
CA LEU A 82 0.76 2.67 -5.06
C LEU A 82 0.02 3.85 -5.68
N ASP A 83 -0.20 4.88 -4.88
CA ASP A 83 -0.82 6.13 -5.31
C ASP A 83 -0.09 7.30 -4.63
N ASP A 84 0.63 8.07 -5.42
CA ASP A 84 1.38 9.24 -4.96
C ASP A 84 0.44 10.46 -4.88
N GLN A 85 0.36 11.08 -3.71
CA GLN A 85 -0.46 12.23 -3.40
C GLN A 85 0.43 13.31 -2.79
N GLU A 86 0.03 14.58 -2.82
CA GLU A 86 0.88 15.71 -2.42
C GLU A 86 1.56 15.54 -1.04
N GLU A 87 0.84 15.01 -0.05
CA GLU A 87 1.34 14.86 1.33
C GLU A 87 1.82 13.43 1.66
N TYR A 88 1.46 12.43 0.85
CA TYR A 88 1.70 11.02 1.18
C TYR A 88 1.71 10.10 -0.04
N ILE A 89 2.37 8.96 0.12
CA ILE A 89 2.24 7.80 -0.78
C ILE A 89 1.29 6.80 -0.13
N ALA A 90 0.19 6.51 -0.81
CA ALA A 90 -0.73 5.47 -0.38
C ALA A 90 -0.27 4.10 -0.89
N VAL A 91 -0.23 3.12 0.01
CA VAL A 91 0.18 1.74 -0.26
C VAL A 91 -0.96 0.80 0.10
N PHE A 92 -1.70 0.35 -0.91
CA PHE A 92 -2.90 -0.45 -0.72
C PHE A 92 -2.68 -1.91 -1.07
N LEU A 93 -3.20 -2.81 -0.22
CA LEU A 93 -3.40 -4.22 -0.50
C LEU A 93 -4.88 -4.45 -0.82
N VAL A 94 -5.15 -4.98 -2.00
CA VAL A 94 -6.49 -5.38 -2.44
C VAL A 94 -6.46 -6.86 -2.78
N ALA A 95 -7.45 -7.61 -2.31
CA ALA A 95 -7.61 -9.03 -2.65
C ALA A 95 -8.96 -9.33 -3.32
N ASP A 96 -9.06 -10.53 -3.87
CA ASP A 96 -10.33 -11.08 -4.33
C ASP A 96 -11.33 -11.24 -3.16
N ASP A 97 -12.62 -11.12 -3.43
CA ASP A 97 -13.68 -11.24 -2.41
C ASP A 97 -13.78 -12.66 -1.82
N SER A 98 -13.30 -13.67 -2.56
CA SER A 98 -13.17 -15.05 -2.12
C SER A 98 -11.98 -15.30 -1.18
N MET A 99 -11.14 -14.30 -0.94
CA MET A 99 -10.01 -14.44 -0.01
C MET A 99 -10.51 -14.54 1.44
N GLU A 100 -9.96 -15.51 2.17
CA GLU A 100 -10.21 -15.63 3.60
C GLU A 100 -9.70 -14.41 4.35
N THR A 101 -10.53 -13.86 5.25
CA THR A 101 -10.23 -12.66 6.01
C THR A 101 -8.95 -12.80 6.85
N LEU A 102 -8.67 -13.99 7.39
CA LEU A 102 -7.44 -14.25 8.14
C LEU A 102 -6.20 -14.14 7.25
N VAL A 103 -6.24 -14.70 6.04
CA VAL A 103 -5.14 -14.65 5.06
C VAL A 103 -4.91 -13.19 4.63
N PHE A 104 -5.98 -12.48 4.30
CA PHE A 104 -5.91 -11.05 3.95
C PHE A 104 -5.30 -10.21 5.08
N ASN A 105 -5.79 -10.38 6.32
CA ASN A 105 -5.29 -9.63 7.47
C ASN A 105 -3.82 -9.97 7.78
N THR A 106 -3.40 -11.22 7.56
CA THR A 106 -2.01 -11.63 7.70
C THR A 106 -1.13 -10.90 6.69
N ALA A 107 -1.53 -10.88 5.41
CA ALA A 107 -0.81 -10.15 4.37
C ALA A 107 -0.78 -8.63 4.63
N LEU A 108 -1.91 -8.04 5.08
CA LEU A 108 -1.99 -6.63 5.44
C LEU A 108 -1.08 -6.30 6.63
N ASN A 109 -0.99 -7.19 7.64
CA ASN A 109 -0.07 -7.01 8.77
C ASN A 109 1.39 -7.19 8.36
N THR A 110 1.69 -8.07 7.40
CA THR A 110 3.03 -8.16 6.81
C THR A 110 3.39 -6.85 6.11
N LEU A 111 2.49 -6.29 5.28
CA LEU A 111 2.69 -4.99 4.65
C LEU A 111 2.91 -3.87 5.68
N LYS A 112 2.11 -3.85 6.76
CA LYS A 112 2.30 -2.94 7.91
C LYS A 112 3.73 -2.99 8.44
N LYS A 113 4.24 -4.19 8.71
CA LYS A 113 5.58 -4.40 9.29
C LYS A 113 6.68 -3.94 8.34
N ILE A 114 6.55 -4.22 7.04
CA ILE A 114 7.49 -3.78 6.00
C ILE A 114 7.58 -2.25 5.99
N LEU A 115 6.44 -1.58 5.94
CA LEU A 115 6.41 -0.11 5.85
C LEU A 115 6.95 0.53 7.13
N ILE A 116 6.60 0.03 8.32
CA ILE A 116 7.13 0.55 9.59
C ILE A 116 8.64 0.31 9.70
N PHE A 117 9.15 -0.79 9.15
CA PHE A 117 10.58 -1.08 9.14
C PHE A 117 11.35 -0.04 8.31
N GLY A 118 10.84 0.33 7.13
CA GLY A 118 11.48 1.33 6.26
C GLY A 118 11.22 2.79 6.65
N TYR A 119 10.04 3.10 7.19
CA TYR A 119 9.53 4.46 7.36
C TYR A 119 8.96 4.70 8.77
N LYS A 120 9.68 4.23 9.78
CA LYS A 120 9.25 4.32 11.19
C LYS A 120 8.89 5.75 11.59
N GLY A 121 7.72 5.93 12.22
CA GLY A 121 7.22 7.25 12.62
C GLY A 121 6.54 8.05 11.50
N SER A 122 6.56 7.52 10.27
CA SER A 122 6.01 8.17 9.08
C SER A 122 4.97 7.31 8.35
N VAL A 123 4.50 6.23 8.97
CA VAL A 123 3.44 5.36 8.44
C VAL A 123 2.14 5.60 9.21
N PHE A 124 1.07 5.85 8.46
CA PHE A 124 -0.24 6.17 8.99
C PHE A 124 -1.29 5.21 8.44
N ARG A 125 -2.35 4.99 9.22
CA ARG A 125 -3.56 4.30 8.79
C ARG A 125 -4.73 5.26 8.92
N ARG A 126 -5.60 5.27 7.93
CA ARG A 126 -6.79 6.12 7.94
C ARG A 126 -7.91 5.42 8.70
N ILE A 127 -8.39 6.08 9.74
CA ILE A 127 -9.52 5.63 10.58
C ILE A 127 -10.85 6.06 9.92
N ASN A 128 -10.87 7.25 9.32
CA ASN A 128 -11.97 7.76 8.49
C ASN A 128 -11.50 8.97 7.65
N TYR A 129 -12.40 9.59 6.88
CA TYR A 129 -12.10 10.73 5.99
C TYR A 129 -11.39 11.93 6.66
N ARG A 130 -11.52 12.11 7.98
CA ARG A 130 -10.90 13.21 8.75
C ARG A 130 -9.74 12.81 9.65
N ARG A 131 -9.50 11.50 9.87
CA ARG A 131 -8.60 11.04 10.93
C ARG A 131 -7.61 9.99 10.43
N LEU A 132 -6.34 10.36 10.47
CA LEU A 132 -5.20 9.45 10.37
C LEU A 132 -4.72 9.11 11.80
N SER A 133 -4.24 7.88 11.98
CA SER A 133 -3.49 7.49 13.18
C SER A 133 -2.13 6.95 12.76
N GLU A 134 -1.09 7.42 13.43
CA GLU A 134 0.25 6.84 13.31
C GLU A 134 0.19 5.34 13.62
N VAL A 135 0.85 4.55 12.78
CA VAL A 135 0.90 3.11 12.91
C VAL A 135 2.16 2.75 13.66
N LYS A 136 1.99 2.37 14.94
CA LYS A 136 3.10 1.97 15.79
C LYS A 136 3.46 0.50 15.61
N TYR A 137 4.72 0.19 15.86
CA TYR A 137 5.20 -1.19 15.98
C TYR A 137 4.71 -1.75 17.31
N GLU A 138 3.76 -2.67 17.26
CA GLU A 138 3.34 -3.45 18.43
C GLU A 138 4.09 -4.78 18.37
N ARG A 139 4.96 -5.04 19.36
CA ARG A 139 5.48 -6.39 19.58
C ARG A 139 4.28 -7.24 20.03
N LEU A 140 3.95 -8.26 19.23
CA LEU A 140 3.10 -9.36 19.65
C LEU A 140 3.80 -10.11 20.80
#